data_AF-A0A378MZ24-F1
#
_entry.id   AF-A0A378MZ24-F1
#
_cell.length_a   1.000
_cell.length_b   1.000
_cell.length_c   1.000
_cell.angle_alpha   90.00
_cell.angle_beta   90.00
_cell.angle_gamma   90.00
#
_symmetry.space_group_name_H-M   'P 1'
#
loop_
_entity.id
_entity.type
_entity.pdbx_description
1 polymer ?
#
loop_
_entity_poly.entity_id
_entity_poly.type
_entity_poly.pdbx_seq_one_letter_code
_entity_poly.pdbx_strand_id
1 'polypeptide(L)'
;MKLTRLNKIFALALGLMIGNAFAVQPDIKESAIVMPKPNEQHSLSTKRVTARLTQSHYHKFQLNDEFAGKIFNRYVDWLDPSHNTFLQADIDEMRSKYATTLDDDLYAGKLDAAFAMYELMSKRRYERYSYALSLLDKEPDLKGNDEIEIDREKAAFPKSVEEANTLWEQRVKNDIINLYLKDKKWPEIKKTLTKRYNFAIKRLTQVKADDILQTYLNSFSREIDPHTSYLSPRAAKAFQESMNLSLEGIGATLTQEDDVTSIRALVPGAPAAKSKKLVVGDKIVGVGQGERGEIEDVIGWRLDNVVDKIKGKKALKFV
;
A
#
# COMPACT_ATOMS: atom_id res chain seq x y z
N MET A 1 55.71 43.77 -12.67
CA MET A 1 54.49 44.23 -13.38
C MET A 1 54.79 44.19 -14.87
N LYS A 2 54.16 43.43 -15.76
CA LYS A 2 52.95 42.60 -15.76
C LYS A 2 53.25 41.41 -16.72
N LEU A 3 52.93 40.19 -16.31
CA LEU A 3 52.88 39.01 -17.17
C LEU A 3 51.55 39.04 -17.95
N THR A 4 51.59 38.86 -19.27
CA THR A 4 50.39 38.54 -20.05
C THR A 4 50.70 37.47 -21.10
N ARG A 5 49.91 36.38 -20.99
CA ARG A 5 49.31 35.59 -22.09
C ARG A 5 50.27 34.76 -22.94
N LEU A 6 49.98 33.55 -23.40
CA LEU A 6 48.86 32.62 -23.30
C LEU A 6 49.29 31.49 -24.25
N ASN A 7 49.67 30.30 -23.76
CA ASN A 7 49.76 29.12 -24.62
C ASN A 7 49.30 27.92 -23.80
N LYS A 8 47.99 27.66 -23.89
CA LYS A 8 47.34 26.51 -23.26
C LYS A 8 47.56 25.29 -24.14
N ILE A 9 48.11 24.27 -23.49
CA ILE A 9 48.32 22.91 -23.94
C ILE A 9 46.99 22.32 -24.44
N PHE A 10 47.02 21.84 -25.67
CA PHE A 10 45.97 21.07 -26.32
C PHE A 10 46.08 19.62 -25.79
N ALA A 11 45.43 19.32 -24.66
CA ALA A 11 45.32 17.97 -24.12
C ALA A 11 43.89 17.47 -24.32
N LEU A 12 43.75 16.70 -25.40
CA LEU A 12 42.82 15.60 -25.65
C LEU A 12 41.80 15.31 -24.52
N ALA A 13 40.65 15.98 -24.56
CA ALA A 13 39.45 15.56 -23.83
C ALA A 13 38.79 14.41 -24.60
N LEU A 14 39.28 13.19 -24.38
CA LEU A 14 38.58 11.98 -24.80
C LEU A 14 37.33 11.87 -23.92
N GLY A 15 36.19 12.20 -24.50
CA GLY A 15 34.89 12.16 -23.83
C GLY A 15 34.61 10.77 -23.27
N LEU A 16 34.57 10.66 -21.94
CA LEU A 16 33.83 9.63 -21.23
C LEU A 16 32.35 9.83 -21.55
N MET A 17 31.89 9.27 -22.68
CA MET A 17 30.51 8.86 -22.84
C MET A 17 30.27 7.73 -21.84
N ILE A 18 30.00 8.10 -20.58
CA ILE A 18 29.33 7.23 -19.64
C ILE A 18 27.96 7.01 -20.28
N GLY A 19 27.79 5.85 -20.92
CA GLY A 19 26.47 5.35 -21.26
C GLY A 19 25.72 5.21 -19.95
N ASN A 20 24.92 6.22 -19.60
CA ASN A 20 23.89 6.06 -18.60
C ASN A 20 22.95 4.98 -19.16
N ALA A 21 23.16 3.75 -18.70
CA ALA A 21 22.09 2.78 -18.70
C ALA A 21 21.00 3.40 -17.82
N PHE A 22 20.03 4.06 -18.45
CA PHE A 22 18.91 4.66 -17.74
C PHE A 22 18.10 3.52 -17.15
N ALA A 23 18.37 3.23 -15.87
CA ALA A 23 17.54 2.31 -15.13
C ALA A 23 16.12 2.85 -15.06
N VAL A 24 15.11 2.00 -15.26
CA VAL A 24 13.70 2.40 -15.10
C VAL A 24 13.56 2.94 -13.68
N GLN A 25 13.37 4.25 -13.58
CA GLN A 25 13.21 4.94 -12.31
C GLN A 25 11.73 4.97 -11.92
N PRO A 26 11.43 5.05 -10.62
CA PRO A 26 10.11 5.39 -10.13
C PRO A 26 9.58 6.70 -10.72
N ASP A 27 8.29 6.73 -11.07
CA ASP A 27 7.61 7.96 -11.51
C ASP A 27 7.46 8.98 -10.36
N ILE A 28 7.39 8.48 -9.12
CA ILE A 28 7.23 9.28 -7.89
C ILE A 28 8.50 9.13 -7.06
N LYS A 29 9.05 10.25 -6.59
CA LYS A 29 10.23 10.25 -5.70
C LYS A 29 9.83 9.89 -4.27
N GLU A 30 10.74 9.30 -3.52
CA GLU A 30 10.56 8.99 -2.09
C GLU A 30 10.06 10.21 -1.29
N SER A 31 10.62 11.40 -1.56
CA SER A 31 10.27 12.64 -0.86
C SER A 31 8.82 13.11 -1.08
N ALA A 32 8.10 12.54 -2.05
CA ALA A 32 6.69 12.81 -2.28
C ALA A 32 5.77 11.91 -1.42
N ILE A 33 6.31 10.89 -0.75
CA ILE A 33 5.56 10.06 0.19
C ILE A 33 5.44 10.82 1.51
N VAL A 34 4.26 11.39 1.74
CA VAL A 34 3.95 12.09 2.99
C VAL A 34 3.22 11.15 3.91
N MET A 35 3.83 10.85 5.05
CA MET A 35 3.23 10.00 6.06
C MET A 35 2.03 10.70 6.72
N PRO A 36 0.85 10.05 6.77
CA PRO A 36 -0.28 10.62 7.47
C PRO A 36 -0.01 10.62 8.97
N LYS A 37 -0.42 11.68 9.67
CA LYS A 37 -0.28 11.79 11.12
C LYS A 37 -1.58 11.40 11.83
N PRO A 38 -1.51 10.78 13.02
CA PRO A 38 -2.70 10.57 13.82
C PRO A 38 -3.27 11.92 14.29
N ASN A 39 -4.57 11.95 14.58
CA ASN A 39 -5.26 13.08 15.17
C ASN A 39 -5.80 12.69 16.55
N GLU A 40 -6.39 13.64 17.27
CA GLU A 40 -6.96 13.40 18.62
C GLU A 40 -8.05 12.32 18.62
N GLN A 41 -8.85 12.25 17.55
CA GLN A 41 -9.90 11.25 17.42
C GLN A 41 -9.33 9.83 17.33
N HIS A 42 -8.18 9.64 16.67
CA HIS A 42 -7.49 8.35 16.64
C HIS A 42 -7.01 7.95 18.05
N SER A 43 -6.39 8.88 18.78
CA SER A 43 -5.95 8.63 20.16
C SER A 43 -7.11 8.24 21.08
N LEU A 44 -8.23 8.99 21.00
CA LEU A 44 -9.43 8.70 21.77
C LEU A 44 -10.06 7.35 21.38
N SER A 45 -10.06 7.02 20.09
CA SER A 45 -10.57 5.74 19.59
C SER A 45 -9.75 4.57 20.13
N THR A 46 -8.42 4.68 20.11
CA THR A 46 -7.51 3.69 20.70
C THR A 46 -7.84 3.46 22.17
N LYS A 47 -7.93 4.52 22.99
CA LYS A 47 -8.28 4.40 24.41
C LYS A 47 -9.60 3.66 24.64
N ARG A 48 -10.62 4.00 23.85
CA ARG A 48 -11.96 3.39 23.94
C ARG A 48 -11.93 1.91 23.55
N VAL A 49 -11.19 1.58 22.50
CA VAL A 49 -11.00 0.19 22.06
C VAL A 49 -10.27 -0.60 23.12
N THR A 50 -9.15 -0.09 23.64
CA THR A 50 -8.38 -0.71 24.72
C THR A 50 -9.25 -0.97 25.95
N ALA A 51 -9.96 0.04 26.45
CA ALA A 51 -10.85 -0.12 27.60
C ALA A 51 -11.95 -1.17 27.36
N ARG A 52 -12.56 -1.17 26.17
CA ARG A 52 -13.62 -2.13 25.84
C ARG A 52 -13.09 -3.56 25.76
N LEU A 53 -11.94 -3.77 25.14
CA LEU A 53 -11.33 -5.08 24.99
C LEU A 53 -10.83 -5.62 26.33
N THR A 54 -10.21 -4.81 27.18
CA THR A 54 -9.71 -5.29 28.47
C THR A 54 -10.81 -5.52 29.50
N GLN A 55 -11.86 -4.70 29.51
CA GLN A 55 -12.92 -4.79 30.54
C GLN A 55 -14.10 -5.68 30.15
N SER A 56 -14.51 -5.65 28.88
CA SER A 56 -15.78 -6.24 28.43
C SER A 56 -15.62 -7.49 27.58
N HIS A 57 -14.40 -7.86 27.17
CA HIS A 57 -14.20 -9.04 26.34
C HIS A 57 -14.49 -10.33 27.13
N TYR A 58 -14.99 -11.34 26.40
CA TYR A 58 -15.33 -12.65 26.97
C TYR A 58 -14.07 -13.38 27.45
N HIS A 59 -13.07 -13.50 26.56
CA HIS A 59 -11.75 -14.00 26.92
C HIS A 59 -11.08 -13.04 27.89
N LYS A 60 -10.67 -13.55 29.06
CA LYS A 60 -9.97 -12.79 30.08
C LYS A 60 -8.47 -12.89 29.83
N PHE A 61 -7.86 -11.75 29.54
CA PHE A 61 -6.43 -11.59 29.33
C PHE A 61 -5.92 -10.39 30.11
N GLN A 62 -4.62 -10.34 30.32
CA GLN A 62 -3.94 -9.15 30.85
C GLN A 62 -3.14 -8.52 29.72
N LEU A 63 -3.37 -7.23 29.49
CA LEU A 63 -2.55 -6.44 28.59
C LEU A 63 -1.30 -6.00 29.37
N ASN A 64 -0.22 -6.76 29.18
CA ASN A 64 1.11 -6.57 29.79
C ASN A 64 2.20 -6.68 28.71
N ASP A 65 3.47 -6.51 29.08
CA ASP A 65 4.64 -6.58 28.18
C ASP A 65 4.68 -7.87 27.33
N GLU A 66 4.30 -9.03 27.89
CA GLU A 66 4.28 -10.29 27.15
C GLU A 66 3.22 -10.26 26.04
N PHE A 67 2.02 -9.79 26.37
CA PHE A 67 0.93 -9.64 25.41
C PHE A 67 1.25 -8.56 24.37
N ALA A 68 1.86 -7.44 24.79
CA ALA A 68 2.36 -6.39 23.92
C ALA A 68 3.38 -6.91 22.89
N GLY A 69 4.30 -7.79 23.32
CA GLY A 69 5.23 -8.46 22.41
C GLY A 69 4.55 -9.33 21.35
N LYS A 70 3.41 -9.95 21.65
CA LYS A 70 2.62 -10.71 20.67
C LYS A 70 1.90 -9.79 19.69
N ILE A 71 1.32 -8.69 20.18
CA ILE A 71 0.72 -7.64 19.34
C ILE A 71 1.78 -7.08 18.36
N PHE A 72 3.00 -6.83 18.85
CA PHE A 72 4.11 -6.36 18.03
C PHE A 72 4.40 -7.33 16.87
N ASN A 73 4.61 -8.62 17.17
CA ASN A 73 4.91 -9.63 16.15
C ASN A 73 3.79 -9.68 15.10
N ARG A 74 2.53 -9.76 15.54
CA ARG A 74 1.38 -9.79 14.61
C ARG A 74 1.29 -8.52 13.76
N TYR A 75 1.59 -7.36 14.32
CA TYR A 75 1.59 -6.12 13.56
C TYR A 75 2.69 -6.13 12.49
N VAL A 76 3.90 -6.57 12.84
CA VAL A 76 5.00 -6.76 11.87
C VAL A 76 4.60 -7.72 10.76
N ASP A 77 4.04 -8.90 11.10
CA ASP A 77 3.61 -9.90 10.12
C ASP A 77 2.54 -9.36 9.17
N TRP A 78 1.63 -8.52 9.66
CA TRP A 78 0.61 -7.89 8.81
C TRP A 78 1.15 -6.75 7.95
N LEU A 79 2.20 -6.07 8.40
CA LEU A 79 2.91 -5.10 7.59
C LEU A 79 3.73 -5.80 6.50
N ASP A 80 4.41 -6.92 6.80
CA ASP A 80 5.23 -7.66 5.85
C ASP A 80 4.89 -9.16 5.78
N PRO A 81 3.73 -9.60 5.26
CA PRO A 81 3.34 -11.01 5.32
C PRO A 81 4.28 -11.99 4.61
N SER A 82 5.11 -11.50 3.70
CA SER A 82 6.08 -12.31 2.93
C SER A 82 7.51 -12.23 3.47
N HIS A 83 7.73 -11.52 4.59
CA HIS A 83 9.04 -11.28 5.21
C HIS A 83 10.13 -10.97 4.19
N ASN A 84 9.83 -10.08 3.22
CA ASN A 84 10.75 -9.72 2.14
C ASN A 84 10.96 -8.20 2.02
N THR A 85 10.36 -7.41 2.91
CA THR A 85 10.44 -5.96 2.89
C THR A 85 11.35 -5.44 3.99
N PHE A 86 11.11 -5.84 5.24
CA PHE A 86 11.95 -5.46 6.37
C PHE A 86 13.25 -6.25 6.41
N LEU A 87 14.29 -5.64 7.00
CA LEU A 87 15.49 -6.36 7.41
C LEU A 87 15.35 -6.88 8.84
N GLN A 88 16.06 -7.95 9.18
CA GLN A 88 16.11 -8.47 10.56
C GLN A 88 16.54 -7.38 11.56
N ALA A 89 17.53 -6.56 11.18
CA ALA A 89 17.98 -5.44 12.01
C ALA A 89 16.88 -4.38 12.27
N ASP A 90 16.02 -4.12 11.27
CA ASP A 90 14.87 -3.22 11.44
C ASP A 90 13.89 -3.79 12.48
N ILE A 91 13.62 -5.10 12.41
CA ILE A 91 12.72 -5.78 13.36
C ILE A 91 13.31 -5.77 14.77
N ASP A 92 14.59 -6.08 14.91
CA ASP A 92 15.27 -6.12 16.21
C ASP A 92 15.28 -4.73 16.88
N GLU A 93 15.56 -3.67 16.10
CA GLU A 93 15.50 -2.29 16.59
C GLU A 93 14.08 -1.93 17.03
N MET A 94 13.08 -2.13 16.17
CA MET A 94 11.68 -1.84 16.48
C MET A 94 11.19 -2.63 17.70
N ARG A 95 11.59 -3.90 17.82
CA ARG A 95 11.21 -4.77 18.93
C ARG A 95 11.80 -4.24 20.25
N SER A 96 13.09 -3.89 20.25
CA SER A 96 13.75 -3.35 21.44
C SER A 96 13.14 -2.03 21.91
N LYS A 97 12.66 -1.22 20.96
CA LYS A 97 12.12 0.12 21.23
C LYS A 97 10.67 0.13 21.67
N TYR A 98 9.84 -0.78 21.12
CA TYR A 98 8.39 -0.69 21.24
C TYR A 98 7.74 -1.91 21.89
N ALA A 99 8.30 -3.12 21.78
CA ALA A 99 7.55 -4.34 22.08
C ALA A 99 7.04 -4.43 23.53
N THR A 100 7.76 -3.85 24.50
CA THR A 100 7.39 -3.86 25.92
C THR A 100 6.63 -2.60 26.37
N THR A 101 6.37 -1.64 25.47
CA THR A 101 5.67 -0.39 25.81
C THR A 101 4.34 -0.24 25.08
N LEU A 102 4.00 -1.15 24.15
CA LEU A 102 2.77 -1.05 23.36
C LEU A 102 1.51 -1.14 24.23
N ASP A 103 1.53 -1.88 25.32
CA ASP A 103 0.43 -1.95 26.28
C ASP A 103 0.15 -0.59 26.93
N ASP A 104 1.19 0.06 27.48
CA ASP A 104 1.10 1.40 28.04
C ASP A 104 0.63 2.41 26.99
N ASP A 105 1.17 2.32 25.76
CA ASP A 105 0.78 3.18 24.65
C ASP A 105 -0.69 2.97 24.24
N LEU A 106 -1.19 1.72 24.26
CA LEU A 106 -2.59 1.39 23.99
C LEU A 106 -3.54 1.96 25.05
N TYR A 107 -3.15 1.97 26.33
CA TYR A 107 -3.92 2.62 27.40
C TYR A 107 -3.87 4.15 27.29
N ALA A 108 -2.69 4.70 26.98
CA ALA A 108 -2.47 6.13 26.83
C ALA A 108 -3.00 6.69 25.49
N GLY A 109 -3.41 5.84 24.56
CA GLY A 109 -3.80 6.23 23.20
C GLY A 109 -2.66 6.86 22.41
N LYS A 110 -1.41 6.51 22.71
CA LYS A 110 -0.22 6.93 21.97
C LYS A 110 -0.07 6.01 20.75
N LEU A 111 0.23 6.62 19.62
CA LEU A 111 0.26 5.93 18.32
C LEU A 111 1.63 6.06 17.64
N ASP A 112 2.61 6.64 18.32
CA ASP A 112 3.94 6.92 17.76
C ASP A 112 4.62 5.64 17.26
N ALA A 113 4.55 4.54 18.03
CA ALA A 113 5.10 3.25 17.62
C ALA A 113 4.45 2.74 16.32
N ALA A 114 3.12 2.68 16.29
CA ALA A 114 2.37 2.16 15.15
C ALA A 114 2.66 2.92 13.85
N PHE A 115 2.75 4.26 13.93
CA PHE A 115 3.02 5.12 12.79
C PHE A 115 4.49 5.10 12.38
N ALA A 116 5.44 5.06 13.33
CA ALA A 116 6.87 4.96 13.03
C ALA A 116 7.22 3.64 12.34
N MET A 117 6.63 2.52 12.80
CA MET A 117 6.80 1.21 12.15
C MET A 117 6.24 1.22 10.73
N TYR A 118 5.08 1.85 10.50
CA TYR A 118 4.49 1.99 9.17
C TYR A 118 5.32 2.90 8.25
N GLU A 119 5.94 3.94 8.81
CA GLU A 119 6.83 4.85 8.08
C GLU A 119 8.06 4.10 7.59
N LEU A 120 8.71 3.33 8.46
CA LEU A 120 9.83 2.48 8.09
C LEU A 120 9.42 1.46 7.01
N MET A 121 8.27 0.82 7.17
CA MET A 121 7.70 -0.08 6.16
C MET A 121 7.52 0.62 4.80
N SER A 122 6.94 1.82 4.80
CA SER A 122 6.68 2.57 3.57
C SER A 122 7.98 2.92 2.84
N LYS A 123 9.00 3.32 3.60
CA LYS A 123 10.35 3.56 3.08
C LYS A 123 10.96 2.30 2.48
N ARG A 124 10.96 1.18 3.22
CA ARG A 124 11.49 -0.11 2.73
C ARG A 124 10.75 -0.58 1.48
N ARG A 125 9.42 -0.50 1.43
CA ARG A 125 8.64 -0.82 0.22
C ARG A 125 9.05 0.03 -0.97
N TYR A 126 9.26 1.33 -0.77
CA TYR A 126 9.72 2.21 -1.84
C TYR A 126 11.09 1.77 -2.39
N GLU A 127 12.05 1.48 -1.51
CA GLU A 127 13.37 0.96 -1.88
C GLU A 127 13.24 -0.35 -2.69
N ARG A 128 12.39 -1.27 -2.22
CA ARG A 128 12.13 -2.55 -2.90
C ARG A 128 11.50 -2.38 -4.28
N TYR A 129 10.48 -1.54 -4.42
CA TYR A 129 9.86 -1.28 -5.73
C TYR A 129 10.80 -0.55 -6.69
N SER A 130 11.63 0.36 -6.18
CA SER A 130 12.65 1.04 -6.98
C SER A 130 13.68 0.05 -7.51
N TYR A 131 14.11 -0.89 -6.68
CA TYR A 131 14.98 -1.99 -7.10
C TYR A 131 14.29 -2.94 -8.08
N ALA A 132 13.02 -3.29 -7.85
CA ALA A 132 12.26 -4.11 -8.79
C ALA A 132 12.14 -3.46 -10.17
N LEU A 133 11.98 -2.14 -10.23
CA LEU A 133 11.97 -1.38 -11.48
C LEU A 133 13.31 -1.42 -12.21
N SER A 134 14.44 -1.28 -11.50
CA SER A 134 15.76 -1.34 -12.14
C SER A 134 16.07 -2.72 -12.75
N LEU A 135 15.50 -3.80 -12.21
CA LEU A 135 15.62 -5.14 -12.79
C LEU A 135 14.90 -5.29 -14.15
N LEU A 136 13.92 -4.43 -14.46
CA LEU A 136 13.16 -4.50 -15.71
C LEU A 136 13.88 -3.85 -16.91
N ASP A 137 15.09 -3.33 -16.73
CA ASP A 137 15.84 -2.70 -17.81
C ASP A 137 16.13 -3.67 -18.95
N LYS A 138 16.55 -4.88 -18.58
CA LYS A 138 16.99 -5.95 -19.46
C LYS A 138 16.12 -7.18 -19.24
N GLU A 139 15.94 -7.94 -20.31
CA GLU A 139 15.27 -9.24 -20.22
C GLU A 139 16.11 -10.16 -19.32
N PRO A 140 15.54 -10.72 -18.24
CA PRO A 140 16.29 -11.61 -17.37
C PRO A 140 16.53 -12.95 -18.06
N ASP A 141 17.63 -13.62 -17.69
CA ASP A 141 17.82 -15.02 -18.05
C ASP A 141 16.89 -15.90 -17.21
N LEU A 142 16.07 -16.71 -17.89
CA LEU A 142 15.08 -17.61 -17.31
C LEU A 142 15.42 -19.08 -17.52
N LYS A 143 16.64 -19.39 -17.97
CA LYS A 143 17.09 -20.78 -18.22
C LYS A 143 17.70 -21.45 -16.98
N GLY A 144 17.81 -20.73 -15.88
CA GLY A 144 18.34 -21.27 -14.61
C GLY A 144 17.34 -22.19 -13.90
N ASN A 145 17.83 -22.86 -12.86
CA ASN A 145 17.01 -23.68 -11.95
C ASN A 145 16.67 -22.88 -10.68
N ASP A 146 16.33 -21.61 -10.84
CA ASP A 146 15.98 -20.74 -9.71
C ASP A 146 14.65 -21.19 -9.09
N GLU A 147 14.58 -21.21 -7.77
CA GLU A 147 13.35 -21.53 -7.02
C GLU A 147 12.84 -20.29 -6.30
N ILE A 148 11.51 -20.23 -6.11
CA ILE A 148 10.85 -19.20 -5.32
C ILE A 148 9.94 -19.84 -4.29
N GLU A 149 10.14 -19.46 -3.03
CA GLU A 149 9.23 -19.79 -1.94
C GLU A 149 8.02 -18.85 -1.99
N ILE A 150 6.84 -19.39 -2.31
CA ILE A 150 5.60 -18.60 -2.44
C ILE A 150 5.02 -18.23 -1.08
N ASP A 151 5.02 -19.18 -0.14
CA ASP A 151 4.55 -18.96 1.23
C ASP A 151 5.74 -18.71 2.14
N ARG A 152 5.90 -17.45 2.56
CA ARG A 152 6.99 -16.99 3.42
C ARG A 152 6.51 -16.48 4.77
N GLU A 153 5.28 -16.81 5.17
CA GLU A 153 4.70 -16.33 6.44
C GLU A 153 5.54 -16.74 7.67
N LYS A 154 6.31 -17.82 7.57
CA LYS A 154 7.19 -18.32 8.63
C LYS A 154 8.68 -18.21 8.31
N ALA A 155 9.03 -17.61 7.17
CA ALA A 155 10.43 -17.44 6.78
C ALA A 155 11.12 -16.42 7.69
N ALA A 156 12.44 -16.53 7.84
CA ALA A 156 13.21 -15.49 8.51
C ALA A 156 13.25 -14.21 7.67
N PHE A 157 13.28 -13.04 8.34
CA PHE A 157 13.53 -11.78 7.67
C PHE A 157 14.95 -11.76 7.09
N PRO A 158 15.17 -11.12 5.93
CA PRO A 158 16.49 -10.99 5.34
C PRO A 158 17.43 -10.24 6.28
N LYS A 159 18.65 -10.74 6.46
CA LYS A 159 19.65 -10.15 7.35
C LYS A 159 20.34 -8.93 6.73
N SER A 160 20.38 -8.87 5.41
CA SER A 160 21.04 -7.81 4.67
C SER A 160 20.22 -7.34 3.46
N VAL A 161 20.64 -6.21 2.89
CA VAL A 161 20.01 -5.65 1.68
C VAL A 161 20.19 -6.60 0.49
N GLU A 162 21.31 -7.32 0.42
CA GLU A 162 21.64 -8.29 -0.63
C GLU A 162 20.73 -9.53 -0.55
N GLU A 163 20.46 -10.02 0.66
CA GLU A 163 19.49 -11.12 0.87
C GLU A 163 18.08 -10.67 0.45
N ALA A 164 17.67 -9.45 0.85
CA ALA A 164 16.39 -8.89 0.44
C ALA A 164 16.32 -8.68 -1.08
N ASN A 165 17.42 -8.25 -1.71
CA ASN A 165 17.51 -8.09 -3.16
C ASN A 165 17.31 -9.43 -3.87
N THR A 166 17.97 -10.50 -3.42
CA THR A 166 17.80 -11.85 -3.99
C THR A 166 16.33 -12.30 -3.96
N LEU A 167 15.63 -12.10 -2.84
CA LEU A 167 14.20 -12.43 -2.73
C LEU A 167 13.34 -11.64 -3.74
N TRP A 168 13.67 -10.36 -3.94
CA TRP A 168 12.97 -9.52 -4.90
C TRP A 168 13.31 -9.86 -6.35
N GLU A 169 14.54 -10.25 -6.66
CA GLU A 169 14.92 -10.76 -7.98
C GLU A 169 14.12 -12.02 -8.33
N GLN A 170 14.03 -12.98 -7.42
CA GLN A 170 13.22 -14.19 -7.59
C GLN A 170 11.73 -13.84 -7.81
N ARG A 171 11.20 -12.91 -7.02
CA ARG A 171 9.83 -12.42 -7.16
C ARG A 171 9.58 -11.78 -8.52
N VAL A 172 10.48 -10.90 -8.99
CA VAL A 172 10.36 -10.21 -10.28
C VAL A 172 10.48 -11.22 -11.43
N LYS A 173 11.41 -12.18 -11.34
CA LYS A 173 11.50 -13.30 -12.31
C LYS A 173 10.21 -14.09 -12.38
N ASN A 174 9.61 -14.43 -11.23
CA ASN A 174 8.31 -15.12 -11.20
C ASN A 174 7.19 -14.27 -11.81
N ASP A 175 7.13 -12.96 -11.53
CA ASP A 175 6.18 -12.03 -12.15
C ASP A 175 6.33 -12.01 -13.69
N ILE A 176 7.57 -12.05 -14.19
CA ILE A 176 7.90 -12.09 -15.62
C ILE A 176 7.50 -13.43 -16.24
N ILE A 177 7.86 -14.56 -15.63
CA ILE A 177 7.48 -15.91 -16.07
C ILE A 177 5.95 -16.02 -16.18
N ASN A 178 5.22 -15.55 -15.18
CA ASN A 178 3.75 -15.56 -15.18
C ASN A 178 3.13 -14.77 -16.34
N LEU A 179 3.83 -13.78 -16.88
CA LEU A 179 3.37 -13.02 -18.05
C LEU A 179 3.81 -13.69 -19.36
N TYR A 180 5.00 -14.32 -19.41
CA TYR A 180 5.39 -15.17 -20.53
C TYR A 180 4.44 -16.35 -20.73
N LEU A 181 4.01 -17.00 -19.64
CA LEU A 181 3.01 -18.08 -19.65
C LEU A 181 1.63 -17.63 -20.15
N LYS A 182 1.39 -16.32 -20.25
CA LYS A 182 0.19 -15.71 -20.83
C LYS A 182 0.44 -15.17 -22.25
N ASP A 183 1.45 -15.69 -22.93
CA ASP A 183 1.85 -15.36 -24.30
C ASP A 183 2.22 -13.88 -24.52
N LYS A 184 2.60 -13.15 -23.47
CA LYS A 184 3.08 -11.77 -23.59
C LYS A 184 4.55 -11.74 -24.00
N LYS A 185 4.90 -10.78 -24.85
CA LYS A 185 6.28 -10.53 -25.29
C LYS A 185 6.99 -9.59 -24.32
N TRP A 186 8.32 -9.69 -24.24
CA TRP A 186 9.15 -8.87 -23.35
C TRP A 186 8.80 -7.36 -23.32
N PRO A 187 8.59 -6.66 -24.45
CA PRO A 187 8.23 -5.24 -24.41
C PRO A 187 6.89 -4.95 -23.70
N GLU A 188 5.92 -5.85 -23.83
CA GLU A 188 4.63 -5.74 -23.15
C GLU A 188 4.73 -6.09 -21.66
N ILE A 189 5.55 -7.10 -21.33
CA ILE A 189 5.85 -7.50 -19.95
C ILE A 189 6.49 -6.34 -19.21
N LYS A 190 7.56 -5.76 -19.76
CA LYS A 190 8.24 -4.60 -19.21
C LYS A 190 7.26 -3.47 -18.96
N LYS A 191 6.47 -3.08 -19.97
CA LYS A 191 5.45 -2.03 -19.83
C LYS A 191 4.44 -2.32 -18.72
N THR A 192 3.98 -3.57 -18.61
CA THR A 192 2.98 -3.99 -17.62
C THR A 192 3.55 -3.96 -16.20
N LEU A 193 4.75 -4.50 -16.00
CA LEU A 193 5.40 -4.54 -14.69
C LEU A 193 5.87 -3.15 -14.23
N THR A 194 6.39 -2.33 -15.15
CA THR A 194 6.71 -0.93 -14.84
C THR A 194 5.48 -0.18 -14.33
N LYS A 195 4.34 -0.29 -15.02
CA LYS A 195 3.07 0.28 -14.55
C LYS A 195 2.65 -0.26 -13.18
N ARG A 196 2.76 -1.59 -12.97
CA ARG A 196 2.39 -2.23 -11.71
C ARG A 196 3.22 -1.71 -10.53
N TYR A 197 4.54 -1.64 -10.67
CA TYR A 197 5.41 -1.18 -9.60
C TYR A 197 5.27 0.33 -9.36
N ASN A 198 5.14 1.15 -10.40
CA ASN A 198 4.83 2.58 -10.23
C ASN A 198 3.47 2.81 -9.56
N PHE A 199 2.46 2.00 -9.89
CA PHE A 199 1.17 2.05 -9.20
C PHE A 199 1.28 1.63 -7.73
N ALA A 200 2.09 0.62 -7.41
CA ALA A 200 2.37 0.23 -6.04
C ALA A 200 3.06 1.35 -5.24
N ILE A 201 4.01 2.06 -5.85
CA ILE A 201 4.64 3.26 -5.28
C ILE A 201 3.61 4.38 -5.08
N LYS A 202 2.76 4.65 -6.08
CA LYS A 202 1.66 5.63 -5.95
C LYS A 202 0.73 5.31 -4.81
N ARG A 203 0.45 4.03 -4.55
CA ARG A 203 -0.41 3.64 -3.42
C ARG A 203 0.19 4.01 -2.06
N LEU A 204 1.52 4.08 -1.93
CA LEU A 204 2.18 4.53 -0.71
C LEU A 204 1.86 6.00 -0.39
N THR A 205 1.61 6.85 -1.40
CA THR A 205 1.26 8.26 -1.18
C THR A 205 -0.21 8.47 -0.80
N GLN A 206 -1.04 7.43 -0.96
CA GLN A 206 -2.50 7.50 -0.76
C GLN A 206 -2.96 6.89 0.57
N VAL A 207 -2.03 6.49 1.41
CA VAL A 207 -2.33 5.91 2.73
C VAL A 207 -2.91 6.99 3.64
N LYS A 208 -3.98 6.63 4.36
CA LYS A 208 -4.60 7.49 5.37
C LYS A 208 -4.26 6.99 6.77
N ALA A 209 -4.32 7.89 7.76
CA ALA A 209 -4.10 7.55 9.16
C ALA A 209 -5.08 6.48 9.66
N ASP A 210 -6.33 6.49 9.17
CA ASP A 210 -7.32 5.46 9.47
C ASP A 210 -6.89 4.05 9.03
N ASP A 211 -6.15 3.91 7.93
CA ASP A 211 -5.69 2.61 7.43
C ASP A 211 -4.62 2.02 8.36
N ILE A 212 -3.69 2.87 8.83
CA ILE A 212 -2.63 2.51 9.78
C ILE A 212 -3.26 2.12 11.12
N LEU A 213 -4.15 2.98 11.64
CA LEU A 213 -4.86 2.73 12.89
C LEU A 213 -5.68 1.44 12.82
N GLN A 214 -6.38 1.21 11.70
CA GLN A 214 -7.18 -0.01 11.54
C GLN A 214 -6.30 -1.25 11.53
N THR A 215 -5.16 -1.22 10.86
CA THR A 215 -4.22 -2.36 10.84
C THR A 215 -3.67 -2.62 12.24
N TYR A 216 -3.27 -1.56 12.96
CA TYR A 216 -2.71 -1.65 14.31
C TYR A 216 -3.74 -2.12 15.35
N LEU A 217 -4.94 -1.55 15.40
CA LEU A 217 -5.95 -1.98 16.36
C LEU A 217 -6.50 -3.37 16.05
N ASN A 218 -6.45 -3.80 14.79
CA ASN A 218 -6.81 -5.16 14.43
C ASN A 218 -5.70 -6.17 14.77
N SER A 219 -4.41 -5.81 14.75
CA SER A 219 -3.37 -6.70 15.28
C SER A 219 -3.58 -6.93 16.79
N PHE A 220 -3.93 -5.88 17.53
CA PHE A 220 -4.35 -6.05 18.93
C PHE A 220 -5.62 -6.91 19.05
N SER A 221 -6.67 -6.58 18.31
CA SER A 221 -7.96 -7.29 18.40
C SER A 221 -7.85 -8.78 18.07
N ARG A 222 -7.11 -9.12 17.01
CA ARG A 222 -6.94 -10.51 16.54
C ARG A 222 -5.95 -11.33 17.37
N GLU A 223 -5.12 -10.68 18.18
CA GLU A 223 -4.32 -11.38 19.17
C GLU A 223 -5.18 -11.91 20.33
N ILE A 224 -6.30 -11.25 20.61
CA ILE A 224 -7.26 -11.73 21.62
C ILE A 224 -8.07 -12.91 21.09
N ASP A 225 -8.66 -12.76 19.90
CA ASP A 225 -9.48 -13.80 19.25
C ASP A 225 -9.67 -13.52 17.73
N PRO A 226 -9.75 -14.54 16.87
CA PRO A 226 -10.02 -14.40 15.43
C PRO A 226 -11.29 -13.63 15.04
N HIS A 227 -12.29 -13.50 15.91
CA HIS A 227 -13.56 -12.82 15.59
C HIS A 227 -13.66 -11.40 16.15
N THR A 228 -12.63 -10.94 16.86
CA THR A 228 -12.59 -9.55 17.36
C THR A 228 -11.95 -8.65 16.31
N SER A 229 -12.60 -7.53 16.02
CA SER A 229 -12.10 -6.57 15.04
C SER A 229 -12.44 -5.13 15.40
N TYR A 230 -11.53 -4.23 15.08
CA TYR A 230 -11.76 -2.81 14.98
C TYR A 230 -12.11 -2.42 13.53
N LEU A 231 -13.13 -1.59 13.38
CA LEU A 231 -13.56 -1.04 12.10
C LEU A 231 -13.33 0.47 12.10
N SER A 232 -12.57 0.98 11.13
CA SER A 232 -12.52 2.43 10.86
C SER A 232 -13.92 2.96 10.53
N PRO A 233 -14.18 4.28 10.62
CA PRO A 233 -15.50 4.85 10.35
C PRO A 233 -16.08 4.41 8.99
N ARG A 234 -15.23 4.33 7.97
CA ARG A 234 -15.63 3.83 6.65
C ARG A 234 -15.91 2.33 6.65
N ALA A 235 -15.04 1.52 7.25
CA ALA A 235 -15.27 0.08 7.35
C ALA A 235 -16.55 -0.25 8.13
N ALA A 236 -16.85 0.52 9.18
CA ALA A 236 -18.08 0.42 9.95
C ALA A 236 -19.31 0.77 9.11
N LYS A 237 -19.25 1.84 8.29
CA LYS A 237 -20.33 2.18 7.35
C LYS A 237 -20.56 1.06 6.33
N ALA A 238 -19.48 0.52 5.74
CA ALA A 238 -19.58 -0.58 4.78
C ALA A 238 -20.17 -1.86 5.41
N PHE A 239 -19.80 -2.16 6.66
CA PHE A 239 -20.38 -3.27 7.42
C PHE A 239 -21.87 -3.04 7.73
N GLN A 240 -22.25 -1.82 8.12
CA GLN A 240 -23.65 -1.49 8.37
C GLN A 240 -24.50 -1.59 7.10
N GLU A 241 -23.99 -1.13 5.96
CA GLU A 241 -24.64 -1.25 4.64
C GLU A 241 -24.85 -2.73 4.26
N SER A 242 -23.86 -3.60 4.51
CA SER A 242 -23.98 -5.02 4.22
C SER A 242 -24.99 -5.72 5.13
N MET A 243 -25.08 -5.33 6.41
CA MET A 243 -26.06 -5.85 7.36
C MET A 243 -27.49 -5.39 7.05
N ASN A 244 -27.66 -4.13 6.64
CA ASN A 244 -28.98 -3.59 6.30
C ASN A 244 -29.49 -4.05 4.93
N LEU A 245 -28.65 -4.71 4.12
CA LEU A 245 -28.91 -5.03 2.71
C LEU A 245 -29.36 -3.80 1.89
N SER A 246 -28.98 -2.62 2.36
CA SER A 246 -29.36 -1.34 1.75
C SER A 246 -28.10 -0.65 1.27
N LEU A 247 -27.84 -0.78 -0.03
CA LEU A 247 -26.78 -0.01 -0.68
C LEU A 247 -27.32 1.37 -1.04
N GLU A 248 -26.72 2.41 -0.46
CA GLU A 248 -26.90 3.78 -0.95
C GLU A 248 -25.87 4.06 -2.05
N GLY A 249 -26.33 4.16 -3.30
CA GLY A 249 -25.47 4.47 -4.45
C GLY A 249 -26.09 4.10 -5.80
N ILE A 250 -25.27 4.13 -6.86
CA ILE A 250 -25.70 3.84 -8.24
C ILE A 250 -25.98 2.35 -8.50
N GLY A 251 -25.54 1.45 -7.61
CA GLY A 251 -25.68 0.00 -7.74
C GLY A 251 -24.77 -0.60 -8.80
N ALA A 252 -23.49 -0.25 -8.77
CA ALA A 252 -22.45 -0.81 -9.61
C ALA A 252 -21.30 -1.34 -8.72
N THR A 253 -20.74 -2.48 -9.10
CA THR A 253 -19.48 -2.98 -8.54
C THR A 253 -18.34 -2.40 -9.33
N LEU A 254 -17.54 -1.56 -8.67
CA LEU A 254 -16.39 -0.89 -9.27
C LEU A 254 -15.11 -1.66 -8.96
N THR A 255 -14.18 -1.65 -9.91
CA THR A 255 -12.82 -2.15 -9.74
C THR A 255 -11.84 -1.11 -10.22
N GLN A 256 -10.57 -1.22 -9.86
CA GLN A 256 -9.51 -0.35 -10.36
C GLN A 256 -8.61 -1.14 -11.30
N GLU A 257 -8.43 -0.62 -12.51
CA GLU A 257 -7.59 -1.20 -13.56
C GLU A 257 -6.70 -0.11 -14.14
N ASP A 258 -5.37 -0.30 -14.11
CA ASP A 258 -4.38 0.63 -14.67
C ASP A 258 -4.62 2.10 -14.29
N ASP A 259 -4.81 2.38 -12.98
CA ASP A 259 -5.02 3.73 -12.43
C ASP A 259 -6.41 4.35 -12.73
N VAL A 260 -7.29 3.63 -13.42
CA VAL A 260 -8.66 4.08 -13.75
C VAL A 260 -9.69 3.18 -13.08
N THR A 261 -10.79 3.77 -12.60
CA THR A 261 -11.90 3.00 -12.03
C THR A 261 -12.78 2.47 -13.16
N SER A 262 -13.02 1.16 -13.24
CA SER A 262 -13.89 0.53 -14.24
C SER A 262 -15.08 -0.18 -13.59
N ILE A 263 -16.17 -0.32 -14.36
CA ILE A 263 -17.39 -1.00 -13.92
C ILE A 263 -17.24 -2.50 -14.16
N ARG A 264 -17.14 -3.30 -13.10
CA ARG A 264 -17.07 -4.76 -13.17
C ARG A 264 -18.44 -5.40 -13.36
N ALA A 265 -19.45 -4.91 -12.66
CA ALA A 265 -20.81 -5.44 -12.72
C ALA A 265 -21.85 -4.39 -12.36
N LEU A 266 -23.06 -4.56 -12.88
CA LEU A 266 -24.23 -3.73 -12.56
C LEU A 266 -25.27 -4.56 -11.83
N VAL A 267 -25.82 -4.03 -10.74
CA VAL A 267 -26.86 -4.72 -9.97
C VAL A 267 -28.19 -4.60 -10.72
N PRO A 268 -28.86 -5.72 -11.06
CA PRO A 268 -30.16 -5.68 -11.73
C PRO A 268 -31.19 -4.86 -10.94
N GLY A 269 -31.90 -3.96 -11.62
CA GLY A 269 -32.92 -3.10 -11.01
C GLY A 269 -32.39 -1.84 -10.31
N ALA A 270 -31.07 -1.68 -10.17
CA ALA A 270 -30.45 -0.48 -9.63
C ALA A 270 -30.44 0.71 -10.62
N PRO A 271 -30.23 1.95 -10.16
CA PRO A 271 -30.24 3.14 -11.02
C PRO A 271 -29.30 3.05 -12.23
N ALA A 272 -28.07 2.55 -12.05
CA ALA A 272 -27.11 2.38 -13.14
C ALA A 272 -27.63 1.43 -14.23
N ALA A 273 -28.15 0.26 -13.84
CA ALA A 273 -28.73 -0.71 -14.78
C ALA A 273 -29.99 -0.17 -15.47
N LYS A 274 -30.86 0.55 -14.74
CA LYS A 274 -32.07 1.17 -15.30
C LYS A 274 -31.77 2.25 -16.31
N SER A 275 -30.66 2.98 -16.13
CA SER A 275 -30.27 4.07 -17.04
C SER A 275 -29.91 3.59 -18.45
N LYS A 276 -29.42 2.33 -18.59
CA LYS A 276 -28.81 1.77 -19.82
C LYS A 276 -27.68 2.61 -20.44
N LYS A 277 -27.22 3.67 -19.77
CA LYS A 277 -26.12 4.53 -20.22
C LYS A 277 -24.74 3.98 -19.85
N LEU A 278 -24.70 3.14 -18.83
CA LEU A 278 -23.49 2.52 -18.31
C LEU A 278 -23.48 1.04 -18.69
N VAL A 279 -22.33 0.56 -19.12
CA VAL A 279 -22.09 -0.83 -19.52
C VAL A 279 -20.91 -1.39 -18.71
N VAL A 280 -20.87 -2.72 -18.58
CA VAL A 280 -19.71 -3.41 -17.98
C VAL A 280 -18.46 -3.15 -18.84
N GLY A 281 -17.37 -2.77 -18.18
CA GLY A 281 -16.11 -2.38 -18.84
C GLY A 281 -15.94 -0.87 -19.03
N ASP A 282 -16.98 -0.06 -18.81
CA ASP A 282 -16.86 1.39 -18.88
C ASP A 282 -15.89 1.93 -17.82
N LYS A 283 -15.17 2.99 -18.19
CA LYS A 283 -14.17 3.65 -17.35
C LYS A 283 -14.73 4.97 -16.81
N ILE A 284 -14.67 5.12 -15.49
CA ILE A 284 -15.07 6.33 -14.78
C ILE A 284 -13.85 7.25 -14.71
N VAL A 285 -13.89 8.32 -15.51
CA VAL A 285 -12.82 9.34 -15.57
C VAL A 285 -13.12 10.57 -14.73
N GLY A 286 -14.40 10.83 -14.42
CA GLY A 286 -14.80 11.98 -13.61
C GLY A 286 -16.09 11.70 -12.85
N VAL A 287 -16.29 12.40 -11.74
CA VAL A 287 -17.52 12.31 -10.93
C VAL A 287 -17.98 13.71 -10.55
N GLY A 288 -19.15 14.12 -11.06
CA GLY A 288 -19.83 15.35 -10.67
C GLY A 288 -20.92 15.11 -9.64
N GLN A 289 -21.01 15.96 -8.60
CA GLN A 289 -22.10 15.89 -7.61
C GLN A 289 -23.24 16.83 -7.99
N GLY A 290 -24.42 16.28 -8.27
CA GLY A 290 -25.59 17.05 -8.71
C GLY A 290 -25.62 17.32 -10.23
N GLU A 291 -26.73 17.86 -10.73
CA GLU A 291 -26.92 18.12 -12.17
C GLU A 291 -26.02 19.24 -12.74
N ARG A 292 -25.40 20.07 -11.87
CA ARG A 292 -24.52 21.19 -12.24
C ARG A 292 -23.21 21.20 -11.45
N GLY A 293 -22.85 20.08 -10.81
CA GLY A 293 -21.56 19.98 -10.13
C GLY A 293 -20.43 20.03 -11.14
N GLU A 294 -19.32 20.67 -10.78
CA GLU A 294 -18.10 20.55 -11.56
C GLU A 294 -17.68 19.08 -11.63
N ILE A 295 -17.37 18.61 -12.84
CA ILE A 295 -16.84 17.26 -13.04
C ILE A 295 -15.39 17.28 -12.56
N GLU A 296 -15.16 16.64 -11.43
CA GLU A 296 -13.82 16.49 -10.91
C GLU A 296 -13.21 15.19 -11.42
N ASP A 297 -12.00 15.29 -11.97
CA ASP A 297 -11.23 14.16 -12.46
C ASP A 297 -10.85 13.23 -11.29
N VAL A 298 -11.22 11.95 -11.44
CA VAL A 298 -10.96 10.90 -10.43
C VAL A 298 -9.89 9.91 -10.89
N ILE A 299 -9.21 10.18 -12.01
CA ILE A 299 -8.12 9.34 -12.49
C ILE A 299 -7.03 9.28 -11.43
N GLY A 300 -6.65 8.04 -11.12
CA GLY A 300 -5.62 7.76 -10.15
C GLY A 300 -5.98 8.00 -8.70
N TRP A 301 -7.24 8.27 -8.39
CA TRP A 301 -7.72 8.23 -7.02
C TRP A 301 -7.75 6.79 -6.51
N ARG A 302 -7.62 6.64 -5.20
CA ARG A 302 -7.93 5.36 -4.54
C ARG A 302 -9.37 4.99 -4.88
N LEU A 303 -9.63 3.75 -5.36
CA LEU A 303 -10.96 3.24 -5.71
C LEU A 303 -12.04 3.65 -4.69
N ASP A 304 -11.67 3.41 -3.46
CA ASP A 304 -12.33 3.75 -2.23
C ASP A 304 -12.81 5.23 -2.16
N ASN A 305 -11.98 6.21 -2.52
CA ASN A 305 -12.35 7.63 -2.55
C ASN A 305 -13.35 7.91 -3.68
N VAL A 306 -13.20 7.24 -4.83
CA VAL A 306 -14.14 7.34 -5.96
C VAL A 306 -15.52 6.81 -5.55
N VAL A 307 -15.55 5.68 -4.84
CA VAL A 307 -16.80 5.08 -4.33
C VAL A 307 -17.53 6.03 -3.38
N ASP A 308 -16.84 6.63 -2.41
CA ASP A 308 -17.50 7.57 -1.48
C ASP A 308 -18.09 8.78 -2.18
N LYS A 309 -17.44 9.23 -3.27
CA LYS A 309 -17.93 10.34 -4.08
C LYS A 309 -19.20 9.98 -4.87
N ILE A 310 -19.26 8.74 -5.37
CA ILE A 310 -20.41 8.19 -6.10
C ILE A 310 -21.58 7.84 -5.16
N LYS A 311 -21.31 7.44 -3.91
CA LYS A 311 -22.30 7.05 -2.90
C LYS A 311 -23.01 8.25 -2.21
N GLY A 312 -22.96 9.46 -2.76
CA GLY A 312 -23.54 10.65 -2.11
C GLY A 312 -25.04 10.51 -1.76
N LYS A 313 -25.53 11.36 -0.85
CA LYS A 313 -26.88 11.24 -0.24
C LYS A 313 -27.98 10.99 -1.28
N LYS A 314 -28.88 10.06 -0.93
CA LYS A 314 -30.04 9.46 -1.63
C LYS A 314 -30.89 10.31 -2.61
N ALA A 315 -30.69 11.63 -2.66
CA ALA A 315 -31.42 12.57 -3.52
C ALA A 315 -30.57 13.26 -4.60
N LEU A 316 -29.25 13.01 -4.64
CA LEU A 316 -28.37 13.64 -5.63
C LEU A 316 -28.33 12.78 -6.91
N LYS A 317 -28.76 13.37 -8.03
CA LYS A 317 -28.46 12.84 -9.35
C LYS A 317 -26.97 13.05 -9.62
N PHE A 318 -26.31 12.02 -10.14
CA PHE A 318 -24.93 12.08 -10.62
C PHE A 318 -24.98 12.08 -12.14
N VAL A 319 -24.19 12.98 -12.75
CA VAL A 319 -23.99 13.06 -14.19
C VAL A 319 -22.68 12.39 -14.53
#